data_AF-A0A353X3X5-F1
#
_entry.id   AF-A0A353X3X5-F1
#
_cell.length_a   1.000
_cell.length_b   1.000
_cell.length_c   1.000
_cell.angle_alpha   90.00
_cell.angle_beta   90.00
_cell.angle_gamma   90.00
#
_symmetry.space_group_name_H-M   'P 1'
#
loop_
_entity.id
_entity.type
_entity.pdbx_description
1 polymer ?
#
loop_
_entity_poly.entity_id
_entity_poly.type
_entity_poly.pdbx_seq_one_letter_code
_entity_poly.pdbx_strand_id
1 'polypeptide(L)'
;MKTEELTTEQRLEIITNMIGQAKQNFAKGGSFQILLWGWVIAAANLGHYALEKIGYEYPYAVWLIVIPAVVVSIVQSVNMRKNSPVKSHVDKVYGQIWLAAFIVFIIVLSFMNQLNFHHNPVILAIAGMGMYITGNLLRFRPVIFGAVVLWVGAVLAFNLPVAEQYLVGGISILIGYLVPGYLLKKEEN
;
A
#
# COMPACT_ATOMS: atom_id res chain seq x y z
N MET A 1 -14.27 -46.06 -5.09
CA MET A 1 -14.20 -45.24 -3.86
C MET A 1 -15.51 -44.47 -3.76
N LYS A 2 -16.27 -44.66 -2.67
CA LYS A 2 -17.46 -43.84 -2.41
C LYS A 2 -16.97 -42.45 -2.02
N THR A 3 -17.30 -41.43 -2.80
CA THR A 3 -17.26 -40.04 -2.36
C THR A 3 -18.28 -39.89 -1.24
N GLU A 4 -17.83 -39.85 0.01
CA GLU A 4 -18.67 -39.43 1.12
C GLU A 4 -19.13 -37.99 0.82
N GLU A 5 -20.45 -37.80 0.73
CA GLU A 5 -21.01 -36.47 0.55
C GLU A 5 -20.75 -35.67 1.82
N LEU A 6 -19.79 -34.75 1.75
CA LEU A 6 -19.49 -33.82 2.83
C LEU A 6 -20.78 -33.15 3.29
N THR A 7 -21.03 -33.18 4.60
CA THR A 7 -22.14 -32.45 5.22
C THR A 7 -21.96 -30.95 5.00
N THR A 8 -23.05 -30.19 5.02
CA THR A 8 -23.02 -28.72 4.85
C THR A 8 -22.07 -28.05 5.84
N GLU A 9 -22.02 -28.54 7.08
CA GLU A 9 -21.12 -28.07 8.14
C GLU A 9 -19.65 -28.29 7.78
N GLN A 10 -19.29 -29.49 7.32
CA GLN A 10 -17.92 -29.80 6.89
C GLN A 10 -17.49 -28.98 5.67
N ARG A 11 -18.41 -28.74 4.71
CA ARG A 11 -18.11 -27.86 3.56
C ARG A 11 -17.86 -26.42 4.01
N LEU A 12 -18.68 -25.91 4.93
CA LEU A 12 -18.54 -24.57 5.49
C LEU A 12 -17.23 -24.43 6.28
N GLU A 13 -16.87 -25.45 7.06
CA GLU A 13 -15.62 -25.53 7.81
C GLU A 13 -14.40 -25.54 6.88
N ILE A 14 -14.41 -26.37 5.83
CA ILE A 14 -13.34 -26.42 4.83
C ILE A 14 -13.21 -25.07 4.13
N ILE A 15 -14.31 -24.43 3.71
CA ILE A 15 -14.28 -23.10 3.09
C ILE A 15 -13.68 -22.08 4.06
N THR A 16 -14.09 -22.10 5.33
CA THR A 16 -13.59 -21.19 6.37
C THR A 16 -12.09 -21.38 6.60
N ASN A 17 -11.64 -22.64 6.69
CA ASN A 17 -10.23 -22.99 6.85
C ASN A 17 -9.40 -22.61 5.63
N MET A 18 -9.91 -22.78 4.41
CA MET A 18 -9.23 -22.35 3.19
C MET A 18 -9.13 -20.81 3.11
N ILE A 19 -10.18 -20.08 3.48
CA ILE A 19 -10.16 -18.61 3.56
C ILE A 19 -9.15 -18.15 4.62
N GLY A 20 -9.15 -18.80 5.80
CA GLY A 20 -8.22 -18.50 6.88
C GLY A 20 -6.76 -18.72 6.48
N GLN A 21 -6.44 -19.86 5.87
CA GLN A 21 -5.10 -20.15 5.37
C GLN A 21 -4.66 -19.20 4.25
N ALA A 22 -5.56 -18.84 3.33
CA ALA A 22 -5.24 -17.87 2.28
C ALA A 22 -4.91 -16.48 2.88
N LYS A 23 -5.67 -16.05 3.89
CA LYS A 23 -5.43 -14.80 4.63
C LYS A 23 -4.10 -14.85 5.37
N GLN A 24 -3.80 -15.94 6.07
CA GLN A 24 -2.57 -16.12 6.84
C GLN A 24 -1.33 -16.21 5.93
N ASN A 25 -1.44 -16.88 4.79
CA ASN A 25 -0.35 -16.98 3.82
C ASN A 25 -0.03 -15.65 3.13
N PHE A 26 -1.01 -14.76 2.94
CA PHE A 26 -0.73 -13.41 2.46
C PHE A 26 -0.21 -12.48 3.54
N ALA A 27 -0.75 -12.59 4.76
CA ALA A 27 -0.25 -11.84 5.92
C ALA A 27 1.24 -12.08 6.12
N LYS A 28 1.71 -13.31 5.83
CA LYS A 28 3.12 -13.69 5.71
C LYS A 28 3.81 -12.95 4.56
N GLY A 29 4.20 -11.72 4.87
CA GLY A 29 5.02 -10.88 4.02
C GLY A 29 4.35 -9.67 3.37
N GLY A 30 3.05 -9.70 3.11
CA GLY A 30 2.32 -8.52 2.64
C GLY A 30 2.32 -7.38 3.67
N SER A 31 2.34 -7.74 4.96
CA SER A 31 2.40 -6.79 6.09
C SER A 31 3.66 -5.91 6.03
N PHE A 32 4.82 -6.49 5.72
CA PHE A 32 6.08 -5.75 5.66
C PHE A 32 6.08 -4.74 4.54
N GLN A 33 5.61 -5.10 3.34
CA GLN A 33 5.64 -4.19 2.20
C GLN A 33 4.74 -2.98 2.44
N ILE A 34 3.55 -3.18 3.02
CA ILE A 34 2.65 -2.09 3.42
C ILE A 34 3.33 -1.18 4.46
N LEU A 35 3.98 -1.76 5.47
CA LEU A 35 4.65 -0.99 6.53
C LEU A 35 5.89 -0.22 6.02
N LEU A 36 6.72 -0.85 5.18
CA LEU A 36 7.90 -0.21 4.60
C LEU A 36 7.50 1.00 3.75
N TRP A 37 6.58 0.81 2.79
CA TRP A 37 6.14 1.90 1.93
C TRP A 37 5.37 2.96 2.71
N GLY A 38 4.60 2.55 3.72
CA GLY A 38 3.94 3.46 4.64
C GLY A 38 4.93 4.42 5.33
N TRP A 39 5.97 3.89 5.97
CA TRP A 39 6.98 4.72 6.65
C TRP A 39 7.80 5.57 5.70
N VAL A 40 8.24 5.01 4.59
CA VAL A 40 9.08 5.70 3.59
C VAL A 40 8.31 6.88 2.99
N ILE A 41 7.06 6.66 2.55
CA ILE A 41 6.26 7.70 1.92
C ILE A 41 5.78 8.74 2.94
N ALA A 42 5.47 8.33 4.19
CA ALA A 42 5.16 9.27 5.26
C ALA A 42 6.36 10.17 5.58
N ALA A 43 7.55 9.58 5.75
CA ALA A 43 8.78 10.34 6.00
C ALA A 43 9.13 11.26 4.84
N ALA A 44 8.95 10.81 3.59
CA ALA A 44 9.18 11.63 2.40
C ALA A 44 8.25 12.85 2.37
N ASN A 45 6.96 12.64 2.56
CA ASN A 45 5.96 13.71 2.56
C ASN A 45 6.17 14.71 3.70
N LEU A 46 6.30 14.22 4.94
CA LEU A 46 6.48 15.10 6.10
C LEU A 46 7.84 15.80 6.08
N GLY A 47 8.90 15.12 5.64
CA GLY A 47 10.21 15.72 5.46
C GLY A 47 10.21 16.78 4.37
N HIS A 48 9.55 16.52 3.24
CA HIS A 48 9.40 17.51 2.16
C HIS A 48 8.69 18.77 2.67
N TYR A 49 7.55 18.61 3.35
CA TYR A 49 6.82 19.71 3.96
C TYR A 49 7.66 20.48 4.98
N ALA A 50 8.38 19.78 5.86
CA ALA A 50 9.21 20.42 6.87
C ALA A 50 10.35 21.23 6.24
N LEU A 51 11.04 20.67 5.23
CA LEU A 51 12.11 21.38 4.51
C LEU A 51 11.60 22.60 3.73
N GLU A 52 10.41 22.49 3.13
CA GLU A 52 9.78 23.61 2.43
C GLU A 52 9.41 24.73 3.42
N LYS A 53 8.88 24.39 4.60
CA LYS A 53 8.51 25.39 5.63
C LYS A 53 9.71 26.12 6.24
N ILE A 54 10.86 25.48 6.36
CA ILE A 54 12.10 26.14 6.83
C ILE A 54 12.82 26.92 5.71
N GLY A 55 12.27 26.94 4.48
CA GLY A 55 12.85 27.64 3.34
C GLY A 55 14.14 27.00 2.82
N TYR A 56 14.31 25.68 2.99
CA TYR A 56 15.44 24.98 2.41
C TYR A 56 15.37 24.99 0.88
N GLU A 57 16.51 25.16 0.22
CA GLU A 57 16.57 25.39 -1.24
C GLU A 57 16.18 24.15 -2.04
N TYR A 58 16.38 22.94 -1.47
CA TYR A 58 16.12 21.67 -2.15
C TYR A 58 15.23 20.71 -1.35
N PRO A 59 13.95 21.07 -1.06
CA PRO A 59 13.06 20.23 -0.23
C PRO A 59 12.79 18.85 -0.83
N TYR A 60 12.91 18.72 -2.16
CA TYR A 60 12.75 17.47 -2.89
C TYR A 60 13.86 16.43 -2.60
N ALA A 61 14.98 16.82 -2.00
CA ALA A 61 16.09 15.90 -1.68
C ALA A 61 15.67 14.76 -0.74
N VAL A 62 14.61 14.96 0.07
CA VAL A 62 14.07 13.91 0.96
C VAL A 62 13.60 12.69 0.17
N TRP A 63 13.12 12.87 -1.07
CA TRP A 63 12.65 11.75 -1.90
C TRP A 63 13.75 10.74 -2.25
N LEU A 64 15.03 11.07 -2.04
CA LEU A 64 16.14 10.12 -2.18
C LEU A 64 16.01 8.91 -1.25
N ILE A 65 15.26 9.00 -0.15
CA ILE A 65 14.97 7.85 0.74
C ILE A 65 14.18 6.73 0.04
N VAL A 66 13.54 7.02 -1.09
CA VAL A 66 12.82 6.00 -1.89
C VAL A 66 13.79 5.02 -2.55
N ILE A 67 15.01 5.45 -2.91
CA ILE A 67 16.00 4.58 -3.57
C ILE A 67 16.39 3.38 -2.68
N PRO A 68 16.87 3.56 -1.44
CA PRO A 68 17.16 2.42 -0.57
C PRO A 68 15.91 1.61 -0.23
N ALA A 69 14.74 2.26 -0.13
CA ALA A 69 13.47 1.56 0.11
C ALA A 69 13.10 0.58 -1.02
N VAL A 70 13.30 0.97 -2.28
CA VAL A 70 13.11 0.08 -3.45
C VAL A 70 14.06 -1.11 -3.36
N VAL A 71 15.34 -0.89 -3.05
CA VAL A 71 16.33 -1.96 -2.90
C VAL A 71 15.91 -2.95 -1.81
N VAL A 72 15.54 -2.46 -0.62
CA VAL A 72 15.06 -3.29 0.49
C VAL A 72 13.80 -4.05 0.09
N SER A 73 12.84 -3.39 -0.55
CA SER A 73 11.58 -4.00 -1.01
C SER A 73 11.84 -5.14 -1.98
N ILE A 74 12.77 -4.98 -2.94
CA ILE A 74 13.11 -6.03 -3.91
C ILE A 74 13.81 -7.20 -3.22
N VAL A 75 14.84 -6.93 -2.41
CA VAL A 75 15.62 -7.98 -1.71
C VAL A 75 14.70 -8.83 -0.84
N GLN A 76 13.83 -8.18 -0.08
CA GLN A 76 12.92 -8.90 0.78
C GLN A 76 11.90 -9.70 -0.02
N SER A 77 11.30 -9.10 -1.06
CA SER A 77 10.37 -9.79 -1.97
C SER A 77 10.98 -11.06 -2.58
N VAL A 78 12.26 -11.01 -2.98
CA VAL A 78 13.00 -12.17 -3.51
C VAL A 78 13.21 -13.22 -2.42
N ASN A 79 13.61 -12.82 -1.21
CA ASN A 79 13.83 -13.74 -0.09
C ASN A 79 12.54 -14.44 0.34
N MET A 80 11.43 -13.72 0.39
CA MET A 80 10.11 -14.29 0.72
C MET A 80 9.64 -15.27 -0.34
N ARG A 81 9.94 -14.99 -1.62
CA ARG A 81 9.65 -15.89 -2.73
C ARG A 81 10.47 -17.18 -2.69
N LYS A 82 11.69 -17.14 -2.16
CA LYS A 82 12.52 -18.35 -1.96
C LYS A 82 11.99 -19.23 -0.84
N ASN A 83 11.40 -18.64 0.19
CA ASN A 83 10.95 -19.34 1.39
C ASN A 83 9.46 -19.73 1.37
N SER A 84 8.69 -19.30 0.36
CA SER A 84 7.27 -19.65 0.19
C SER A 84 7.09 -20.62 -0.98
N PRO A 85 6.65 -21.88 -0.75
CA PRO A 85 6.62 -22.91 -1.78
C PRO A 85 5.54 -22.72 -2.86
N VAL A 86 4.58 -21.81 -2.69
CA VAL A 86 3.49 -21.58 -3.66
C VAL A 86 3.20 -20.08 -3.78
N LYS A 87 3.36 -19.51 -4.99
CA LYS A 87 2.83 -18.17 -5.29
C LYS A 87 1.32 -18.21 -5.20
N SER A 88 0.72 -17.51 -4.25
CA SER A 88 -0.73 -17.44 -4.19
C SER A 88 -1.26 -16.64 -5.40
N HIS A 89 -2.51 -16.89 -5.79
CA HIS A 89 -3.18 -16.06 -6.79
C HIS A 89 -3.22 -14.59 -6.35
N VAL A 90 -3.34 -14.35 -5.03
CA VAL A 90 -3.38 -13.03 -4.42
C VAL A 90 -2.08 -12.27 -4.65
N ASP A 91 -0.92 -12.92 -4.49
CA ASP A 91 0.40 -12.26 -4.65
C ASP A 91 0.63 -11.80 -6.09
N LYS A 92 0.16 -12.59 -7.06
CA LYS A 92 0.25 -12.24 -8.49
C LYS A 92 -0.59 -11.02 -8.80
N VAL A 93 -1.85 -11.01 -8.35
CA VAL A 93 -2.79 -9.91 -8.58
C VAL A 93 -2.30 -8.64 -7.88
N TYR A 94 -1.82 -8.75 -6.63
CA TYR A 94 -1.21 -7.63 -5.90
C TYR A 94 -0.04 -7.02 -6.68
N GLY A 95 0.88 -7.84 -7.18
CA GLY A 95 2.01 -7.38 -7.99
C GLY A 95 1.57 -6.67 -9.28
N GLN A 96 0.53 -7.18 -9.95
CA GLN A 96 -0.02 -6.55 -11.17
C GLN A 96 -0.68 -5.20 -10.89
N ILE A 97 -1.46 -5.09 -9.81
CA ILE A 97 -2.08 -3.83 -9.37
C ILE A 97 -1.00 -2.78 -9.11
N TRP A 98 0.03 -3.14 -8.34
CA TRP A 98 1.10 -2.21 -8.01
C TRP A 98 1.99 -1.87 -9.19
N LEU A 99 2.26 -2.82 -10.10
CA LEU A 99 2.96 -2.53 -11.35
C LEU A 99 2.18 -1.51 -12.21
N ALA A 100 0.86 -1.68 -12.36
CA ALA A 100 0.02 -0.72 -13.05
C ALA A 100 0.05 0.64 -12.35
N ALA A 101 -0.07 0.69 -11.02
CA ALA A 101 0.04 1.92 -10.25
C ALA A 101 1.40 2.62 -10.45
N PHE A 102 2.51 1.87 -10.45
CA PHE A 102 3.85 2.40 -10.72
C PHE A 102 3.97 3.04 -12.10
N ILE A 103 3.39 2.43 -13.14
CA ILE A 103 3.36 3.01 -14.48
C ILE A 103 2.62 4.35 -14.45
N VAL A 104 1.47 4.42 -13.77
CA VAL A 104 0.73 5.68 -13.63
C VAL A 104 1.50 6.71 -12.81
N PHE A 105 2.20 6.31 -11.73
CA PHE A 105 3.06 7.21 -10.96
C PHE A 105 4.16 7.82 -11.83
N ILE A 106 4.82 7.02 -12.67
CA ILE A 106 5.86 7.52 -13.59
C ILE A 106 5.27 8.55 -14.55
N ILE A 107 4.09 8.29 -15.11
CA ILE A 107 3.39 9.23 -16.00
C ILE A 107 3.08 10.54 -15.24
N VAL A 108 2.44 10.46 -14.08
CA VAL A 108 2.05 11.62 -13.27
C VAL A 108 3.28 12.46 -12.87
N LEU A 109 4.36 11.82 -12.46
CA LEU A 109 5.61 12.50 -12.11
C LEU A 109 6.28 13.12 -13.34
N SER A 110 6.22 12.48 -14.51
CA SER A 110 6.79 13.03 -15.75
C SER A 110 6.06 14.30 -16.22
N PHE A 111 4.76 14.40 -15.94
CA PHE A 111 3.91 15.53 -16.32
C PHE A 111 3.59 16.48 -15.15
N MET A 112 4.45 16.54 -14.12
CA MET A 112 4.20 17.36 -12.93
C MET A 112 4.02 18.85 -13.23
N ASN A 113 4.72 19.38 -14.24
CA ASN A 113 4.62 20.78 -14.66
C ASN A 113 3.25 21.10 -15.27
N GLN A 114 2.70 20.18 -16.06
CA GLN A 114 1.36 20.32 -16.65
C GLN A 114 0.25 20.20 -15.60
N LEU A 115 0.54 19.56 -14.47
CA LEU A 115 -0.37 19.40 -13.34
C LEU A 115 -0.24 20.54 -12.30
N ASN A 116 0.52 21.60 -12.59
CA ASN A 116 0.82 22.67 -11.62
C ASN A 116 1.31 22.12 -10.27
N PHE A 117 2.08 21.03 -10.29
CA PHE A 117 2.56 20.31 -9.12
C PHE A 117 1.49 19.68 -8.21
N HIS A 118 0.23 19.58 -8.63
CA HIS A 118 -0.83 18.81 -7.94
C HIS A 118 -0.71 17.29 -8.16
N HIS A 119 0.51 16.75 -8.20
CA HIS A 119 0.76 15.32 -8.43
C HIS A 119 0.46 14.47 -7.18
N ASN A 120 0.69 15.01 -5.98
CA ASN A 120 0.47 14.29 -4.73
C ASN A 120 -0.97 13.77 -4.54
N PRO A 121 -2.04 14.58 -4.72
CA PRO A 121 -3.41 14.09 -4.60
C PRO A 121 -3.75 13.00 -5.63
N VAL A 122 -3.20 13.09 -6.86
CA VAL A 122 -3.38 12.07 -7.89
C VAL A 122 -2.74 10.75 -7.46
N ILE A 123 -1.51 10.80 -6.92
CA ILE A 123 -0.80 9.62 -6.40
C ILE A 123 -1.57 8.99 -5.24
N LEU A 124 -2.09 9.80 -4.30
CA LEU A 124 -2.94 9.32 -3.20
C LEU A 124 -4.21 8.63 -3.70
N ALA A 125 -4.85 9.16 -4.74
CA ALA A 125 -6.06 8.58 -5.32
C ALA A 125 -5.80 7.17 -5.91
N ILE A 126 -4.70 7.03 -6.66
CA ILE A 126 -4.26 5.77 -7.26
C ILE A 126 -3.82 4.78 -6.16
N ALA A 127 -3.07 5.25 -5.16
CA ALA A 127 -2.68 4.43 -4.01
C ALA A 127 -3.91 3.92 -3.24
N GLY A 128 -4.91 4.78 -3.03
CA GLY A 128 -6.21 4.40 -2.47
C GLY A 128 -6.90 3.31 -3.28
N MET A 129 -6.91 3.41 -4.62
CA MET A 129 -7.43 2.33 -5.48
C MET A 129 -6.66 1.02 -5.30
N GLY A 130 -5.32 1.06 -5.31
CA GLY A 130 -4.49 -0.13 -5.10
C GLY A 130 -4.75 -0.78 -3.74
N MET A 131 -4.88 0.02 -2.68
CA MET A 131 -5.24 -0.43 -1.34
C MET A 131 -6.66 -0.99 -1.29
N TYR A 132 -7.65 -0.39 -1.95
CA TYR A 132 -9.02 -0.87 -1.97
C TYR A 132 -9.14 -2.25 -2.62
N ILE A 133 -8.51 -2.43 -3.78
CA ILE A 133 -8.52 -3.72 -4.48
C ILE A 133 -7.77 -4.76 -3.66
N THR A 134 -6.60 -4.39 -3.11
CA THR A 134 -5.83 -5.27 -2.21
C THR A 134 -6.67 -5.68 -1.01
N GLY A 135 -7.31 -4.73 -0.31
CA GLY A 135 -8.14 -5.02 0.87
C GLY A 135 -9.30 -5.96 0.57
N ASN A 136 -9.96 -5.82 -0.58
CA ASN A 136 -11.02 -6.72 -1.01
C ASN A 136 -10.50 -8.12 -1.37
N LEU A 137 -9.37 -8.19 -2.07
CA LEU A 137 -8.71 -9.45 -2.42
C LEU A 137 -8.30 -10.24 -1.17
N LEU A 138 -7.86 -9.52 -0.13
CA LEU A 138 -7.51 -10.07 1.18
C LEU A 138 -8.69 -10.29 2.11
N ARG A 139 -9.88 -9.81 1.74
CA ARG A 139 -11.05 -9.70 2.62
C ARG A 139 -10.72 -9.07 3.98
N PHE A 140 -9.79 -8.11 3.98
CA PHE A 140 -9.27 -7.48 5.19
C PHE A 140 -9.73 -6.02 5.27
N ARG A 141 -10.82 -5.81 6.02
CA ARG A 141 -11.48 -4.51 6.19
C ARG A 141 -10.55 -3.36 6.60
N PRO A 142 -9.51 -3.54 7.44
CA PRO A 142 -8.60 -2.46 7.77
C PRO A 142 -7.88 -1.87 6.56
N VAL A 143 -7.47 -2.69 5.58
CA VAL A 143 -6.81 -2.20 4.35
C VAL A 143 -7.80 -1.41 3.48
N ILE A 144 -9.08 -1.81 3.46
CA ILE A 144 -10.16 -1.06 2.80
C ILE A 144 -10.38 0.29 3.48
N PHE A 145 -10.38 0.33 4.82
CA PHE A 145 -10.45 1.59 5.57
C PHE A 145 -9.27 2.51 5.21
N GLY A 146 -8.06 1.93 5.08
CA GLY A 146 -6.89 2.67 4.62
C GLY A 146 -7.09 3.34 3.25
N ALA A 147 -7.72 2.66 2.30
CA ALA A 147 -8.07 3.25 1.01
C ALA A 147 -8.99 4.47 1.11
N VAL A 148 -10.03 4.39 1.96
CA VAL A 148 -10.96 5.50 2.19
C VAL A 148 -10.23 6.71 2.77
N VAL A 149 -9.33 6.49 3.73
CA VAL A 149 -8.50 7.55 4.32
C VAL A 149 -7.65 8.24 3.25
N LEU A 150 -7.03 7.47 2.35
CA LEU A 150 -6.22 8.02 1.26
C LEU A 150 -7.05 8.84 0.28
N TRP A 151 -8.27 8.40 -0.04
CA TRP A 151 -9.18 9.16 -0.91
C TRP A 151 -9.68 10.44 -0.25
N VAL A 152 -10.02 10.42 1.03
CA VAL A 152 -10.33 11.64 1.79
C VAL A 152 -9.13 12.58 1.76
N GLY A 153 -7.93 12.06 2.00
CA GLY A 153 -6.67 12.79 1.89
C GLY A 153 -6.44 13.40 0.51
N ALA A 154 -6.72 12.65 -0.56
CA ALA A 154 -6.60 13.13 -1.94
C ALA A 154 -7.57 14.29 -2.23
N VAL A 155 -8.84 14.15 -1.81
CA VAL A 155 -9.85 15.22 -1.97
C VAL A 155 -9.43 16.47 -1.21
N LEU A 156 -8.94 16.33 0.03
CA LEU A 156 -8.45 17.47 0.80
C LEU A 156 -7.23 18.12 0.14
N ALA A 157 -6.27 17.32 -0.32
CA ALA A 157 -5.06 17.81 -0.97
C ALA A 157 -5.33 18.54 -2.30
N PHE A 158 -6.33 18.15 -3.10
CA PHE A 158 -6.70 18.91 -4.30
C PHE A 158 -7.12 20.36 -4.03
N ASN A 159 -7.65 20.61 -2.83
CA ASN A 159 -8.15 21.93 -2.43
C ASN A 159 -7.08 22.77 -1.67
N LEU A 160 -5.85 22.28 -1.58
CA LEU A 160 -4.78 22.90 -0.80
C LEU A 160 -3.60 23.37 -1.67
N PRO A 161 -2.87 24.41 -1.23
CA PRO A 161 -1.61 24.81 -1.85
C PRO A 161 -0.59 23.67 -1.85
N VAL A 162 0.30 23.64 -2.85
CA VAL A 162 1.27 22.55 -3.09
C VAL A 162 2.03 22.14 -1.82
N ALA A 163 2.51 23.08 -1.02
CA ALA A 163 3.20 22.80 0.24
C ALA A 163 2.34 21.94 1.19
N GLU A 164 1.10 22.35 1.44
CA GLU A 164 0.19 21.70 2.39
C GLU A 164 -0.29 20.33 1.88
N GLN A 165 -0.20 20.07 0.57
CA GLN A 165 -0.50 18.75 0.01
C GLN A 165 0.43 17.68 0.58
N TYR A 166 1.72 17.99 0.78
CA TYR A 166 2.67 17.05 1.37
C TYR A 166 2.36 16.75 2.83
N LEU A 167 1.89 17.73 3.62
CA LEU A 167 1.44 17.49 4.99
C LEU A 167 0.24 16.53 5.02
N VAL A 168 -0.79 16.82 4.22
CA VAL A 168 -1.99 15.97 4.12
C VAL A 168 -1.64 14.59 3.61
N GLY A 169 -0.76 14.48 2.60
CA GLY A 169 -0.28 13.21 2.09
C GLY A 169 0.45 12.38 3.15
N GLY A 170 1.32 13.02 3.93
CA GLY A 170 2.03 12.37 5.04
C GLY A 170 1.07 11.80 6.09
N ILE A 171 0.10 12.60 6.55
CA ILE A 171 -0.91 12.17 7.53
C ILE A 171 -1.79 11.06 6.95
N SER A 172 -2.22 11.20 5.70
CA SER A 172 -3.07 10.22 5.01
C SER A 172 -2.37 8.88 4.86
N ILE A 173 -1.06 8.87 4.60
CA ILE A 173 -0.25 7.65 4.53
C ILE A 173 -0.03 7.06 5.92
N LEU A 174 0.26 7.88 6.94
CA LEU A 174 0.38 7.40 8.33
C LEU A 174 -0.86 6.62 8.76
N ILE A 175 -2.04 7.19 8.52
CA ILE A 175 -3.31 6.54 8.91
C ILE A 175 -3.68 5.44 7.90
N GLY A 176 -3.53 5.70 6.61
CA GLY A 176 -4.03 4.85 5.53
C GLY A 176 -3.16 3.64 5.21
N TYR A 177 -1.86 3.67 5.53
CA TYR A 177 -0.93 2.54 5.33
C TYR A 177 -0.48 1.91 6.64
N LEU A 178 -0.04 2.69 7.63
CA LEU A 178 0.60 2.08 8.81
C LEU A 178 -0.43 1.40 9.71
N VAL A 179 -1.59 2.02 9.94
CA VAL A 179 -2.66 1.40 10.74
C VAL A 179 -3.06 0.03 10.17
N PRO A 180 -3.46 -0.10 8.89
CA PRO A 180 -3.74 -1.41 8.33
C PRO A 180 -2.52 -2.33 8.26
N GLY A 181 -1.33 -1.80 8.02
CA GLY A 181 -0.10 -2.58 8.01
C GLY A 181 0.22 -3.24 9.35
N TYR A 182 0.07 -2.52 10.46
CA TYR A 182 0.26 -3.06 11.80
C TYR A 182 -0.85 -4.03 12.20
N LEU A 183 -2.10 -3.75 11.80
CA LEU A 183 -3.21 -4.68 12.00
C LEU A 183 -2.99 -5.99 11.22
N LEU A 184 -2.49 -5.91 9.98
CA LEU A 184 -2.17 -7.08 9.18
C LEU A 184 -1.00 -7.88 9.79
N LYS A 185 0.03 -7.18 10.30
CA LYS A 185 1.15 -7.82 10.99
C LYS A 185 0.73 -8.55 12.27
N LYS A 186 -0.29 -8.06 12.98
CA LYS A 186 -0.85 -8.76 14.16
C LYS A 186 -1.55 -10.06 13.79
N GLU A 187 -2.08 -10.18 12.58
CA GLU A 187 -2.72 -11.41 12.08
C GLU A 187 -1.72 -12.40 11.47
N GLU A 188 -0.46 -11.99 11.30
CA GLU A 188 0.65 -12.84 10.85
C GLU A 188 1.23 -13.69 12.00
N ASN A 189 1.13 -13.18 13.24
CA ASN A 189 1.61 -13.82 14.48
C ASN A 189 0.47 -14.58 15.18
#